data_AF-A0A957PWW1-F1
#
_entry.id   AF-A0A957PWW1-F1
#
_cell.length_a   1.000
_cell.length_b   1.000
_cell.length_c   1.000
_cell.angle_alpha   90.00
_cell.angle_beta   90.00
_cell.angle_gamma   90.00
#
_symmetry.space_group_name_H-M   'P 1'
#
loop_
_entity.id
_entity.type
_entity.pdbx_description
1 polymer ?
#
loop_
_entity_poly.entity_id
_entity_poly.type
_entity_poly.pdbx_seq_one_letter_code
_entity_poly.pdbx_strand_id
1 'polypeptide(L)'
;MYTKLLTFIIIALALITMPGTTQAQGGAIPQALSSEAIPCPMPLYDEVEGETIECGQITVPTVWDDPSSAPLTITYARLFSYSESPIADPVIYFVGGPGGSVLASLGDPHFDFNFVRSTRDLILWDQRGTSFSSLLSCPTEIAIP
;
A
#
# COMPACT_ATOMS: atom_id res chain seq x y z
N MET A 1 36.12 -51.30 -15.49
CA MET A 1 34.70 -50.91 -15.45
C MET A 1 34.39 -49.93 -14.31
N TYR A 2 34.99 -50.10 -13.12
CA TYR A 2 34.81 -49.20 -11.97
C TYR A 2 35.34 -47.76 -12.16
N THR A 3 36.45 -47.58 -12.88
CA THR A 3 37.06 -46.24 -13.08
C THR A 3 36.16 -45.30 -13.89
N LYS A 4 35.41 -45.83 -14.87
CA LYS A 4 34.44 -45.04 -15.66
C LYS A 4 33.20 -44.65 -14.85
N LEU A 5 32.81 -45.47 -13.87
CA LEU A 5 31.65 -45.20 -13.00
C LEU A 5 31.96 -44.12 -11.95
N LEU A 6 33.19 -44.11 -11.39
CA LEU A 6 33.64 -43.06 -10.47
C LEU A 6 33.77 -41.69 -11.15
N THR A 7 34.24 -41.64 -12.40
CA THR A 7 34.35 -40.37 -13.15
C THR A 7 32.99 -39.75 -13.44
N PHE A 8 31.95 -40.55 -13.71
CA PHE A 8 30.59 -40.06 -13.92
C PHE A 8 29.95 -39.47 -12.66
N ILE A 9 30.22 -40.05 -11.48
CA ILE A 9 29.69 -39.56 -10.20
C ILE A 9 30.31 -38.21 -9.80
N ILE A 10 31.62 -38.01 -10.05
CA ILE A 10 32.30 -36.74 -9.75
C ILE A 10 31.81 -35.61 -10.66
N ILE A 11 31.53 -35.89 -11.94
CA ILE A 11 30.97 -34.90 -12.87
C ILE A 11 29.53 -34.55 -12.49
N ALA A 12 28.70 -35.53 -12.11
CA ALA A 12 27.32 -35.29 -11.68
C ALA A 12 27.23 -34.46 -10.38
N LEU A 13 28.20 -34.58 -9.48
CA LEU A 13 28.23 -33.81 -8.22
C LEU A 13 28.73 -32.36 -8.41
N ALA A 14 29.49 -32.08 -9.48
CA ALA A 14 30.00 -30.74 -9.79
C ALA A 14 28.97 -29.82 -10.48
N LEU A 15 27.85 -30.36 -10.97
CA LEU A 15 26.81 -29.61 -11.68
C LEU A 15 25.69 -29.05 -10.78
N ILE A 16 25.69 -29.34 -9.48
CA ILE A 16 24.61 -28.92 -8.55
C ILE A 16 24.98 -27.67 -7.73
N THR A 17 26.24 -27.20 -7.76
CA THR A 17 26.69 -26.03 -6.99
C THR A 17 26.91 -24.80 -7.86
N MET A 18 25.95 -24.45 -8.71
CA MET A 18 25.88 -23.07 -9.21
C MET A 18 25.11 -22.26 -8.16
N PRO A 19 25.77 -21.43 -7.33
CA PRO A 19 25.05 -20.38 -6.62
C PRO A 19 24.50 -19.45 -7.70
N GLY A 20 23.24 -19.65 -8.07
CA GLY A 20 22.51 -18.68 -8.84
C GLY A 20 22.53 -17.40 -8.00
N THR A 21 23.29 -16.40 -8.44
CA THR A 21 23.15 -15.05 -7.92
C THR A 21 21.79 -14.57 -8.38
N THR A 22 20.76 -14.85 -7.59
CA THR A 22 19.48 -14.15 -7.72
C THR A 22 19.79 -12.68 -7.43
N GLN A 23 20.00 -11.89 -8.47
CA GLN A 23 19.89 -10.45 -8.36
C GLN A 23 18.43 -10.17 -8.02
N ALA A 24 18.14 -9.97 -6.74
CA ALA A 24 17.00 -9.17 -6.37
C ALA A 24 17.17 -7.83 -7.10
N GLN A 25 16.15 -7.37 -7.83
CA GLN A 25 16.18 -6.03 -8.38
C GLN A 25 16.22 -5.06 -7.21
N GLY A 26 17.43 -4.62 -6.85
CA GLY A 26 17.66 -3.47 -5.98
C GLY A 26 17.31 -2.19 -6.74
N GLY A 27 16.03 -2.05 -7.12
CA GLY A 27 15.49 -0.77 -7.55
C GLY A 27 15.45 0.17 -6.36
N ALA A 28 15.75 1.45 -6.59
CA ALA A 28 15.46 2.47 -5.58
C ALA A 28 13.97 2.39 -5.22
N ILE A 29 13.65 2.44 -3.93
CA ILE A 29 12.26 2.50 -3.47
C ILE A 29 11.65 3.79 -4.06
N PRO A 30 10.55 3.72 -4.82
CA PRO A 30 9.91 4.91 -5.35
C PRO A 30 9.57 5.87 -4.22
N GLN A 31 10.02 7.12 -4.31
CA GLN A 31 9.83 8.12 -3.27
C GLN A 31 8.65 9.04 -3.62
N ALA A 32 7.84 9.35 -2.62
CA ALA A 32 6.86 10.42 -2.72
C ALA A 32 7.57 11.78 -2.88
N LEU A 33 6.93 12.70 -3.61
CA LEU A 33 7.38 14.08 -3.78
C LEU A 33 7.23 14.88 -2.48
N SER A 34 6.16 14.62 -1.72
CA SER A 34 5.93 15.19 -0.39
C SER A 34 5.02 14.30 0.44
N SER A 35 5.01 14.53 1.76
CA SER A 35 4.09 13.94 2.71
C SER A 35 3.75 14.96 3.79
N GLU A 36 2.47 15.10 4.12
CA GLU A 36 2.01 16.01 5.15
C GLU A 36 0.82 15.45 5.92
N ALA A 37 0.70 15.83 7.19
CA ALA A 37 -0.51 15.59 7.97
C ALA A 37 -1.55 16.64 7.60
N ILE A 38 -2.81 16.23 7.50
CA ILE A 38 -3.94 17.11 7.17
C ILE A 38 -5.10 16.84 8.13
N PRO A 39 -6.04 17.80 8.28
CA PRO A 39 -7.32 17.50 8.89
C PRO A 39 -8.03 16.36 8.16
N CYS A 40 -8.64 15.45 8.90
CA CYS A 40 -9.37 14.32 8.33
C CYS A 40 -10.55 14.80 7.45
N PRO A 41 -10.52 14.54 6.13
CA PRO A 41 -11.48 15.15 5.20
C PRO A 41 -12.85 14.45 5.13
N MET A 42 -13.04 13.40 5.93
CA MET A 42 -14.24 12.57 5.99
C MET A 42 -14.89 12.65 7.38
N PRO A 43 -16.19 12.33 7.51
CA PRO A 43 -16.83 12.21 8.81
C PRO A 43 -16.15 11.15 9.68
N LEU A 44 -15.90 11.49 10.94
CA LEU A 44 -15.35 10.58 11.94
C LEU A 44 -16.52 10.03 12.78
N TYR A 45 -16.78 8.73 12.67
CA TYR A 45 -17.76 8.03 13.48
C TYR A 45 -17.01 7.25 14.55
N ASP A 46 -17.25 7.58 15.82
CA ASP A 46 -16.58 6.98 16.99
C ASP A 46 -15.04 7.13 17.02
N GLU A 47 -14.47 7.97 16.13
CA GLU A 47 -13.07 8.38 16.16
C GLU A 47 -12.95 9.87 16.54
N VAL A 48 -11.92 10.19 17.29
CA VAL A 48 -11.46 11.53 17.66
C VAL A 48 -10.12 11.81 17.01
N GLU A 49 -10.07 12.86 16.18
CA GLU A 49 -8.86 13.29 15.48
C GLU A 49 -7.74 13.68 16.46
N GLY A 50 -6.53 13.18 16.21
CA GLY A 50 -5.35 13.36 17.06
C GLY A 50 -5.30 12.44 18.29
N GLU A 51 -6.40 11.76 18.62
CA GLU A 51 -6.45 10.81 19.76
C GLU A 51 -6.57 9.36 19.32
N THR A 52 -7.35 9.09 18.27
CA THR A 52 -7.65 7.74 17.78
C THR A 52 -7.42 7.59 16.28
N ILE A 53 -7.37 8.71 15.55
CA ILE A 53 -7.14 8.77 14.12
C ILE A 53 -6.28 10.00 13.75
N GLU A 54 -5.38 9.83 12.80
CA GLU A 54 -4.66 10.90 12.11
C GLU A 54 -4.81 10.74 10.60
N CYS A 55 -4.97 11.83 9.87
CA CYS A 55 -5.05 11.81 8.42
C CYS A 55 -3.83 12.49 7.78
N GLY A 56 -3.51 12.05 6.58
CA GLY A 56 -2.38 12.60 5.84
C GLY A 56 -2.53 12.45 4.35
N GLN A 57 -1.68 13.17 3.64
CA GLN A 57 -1.57 13.12 2.19
C GLN A 57 -0.13 12.88 1.78
N ILE A 58 0.04 12.03 0.76
CA ILE A 58 1.30 11.90 0.03
C ILE A 58 1.10 12.39 -1.40
N THR A 59 2.07 13.14 -1.89
CA THR A 59 2.10 13.58 -3.29
C THR A 59 3.06 12.70 -4.06
N VAL A 60 2.64 12.15 -5.19
CA VAL A 60 3.44 11.24 -6.02
C VAL A 60 3.38 11.68 -7.49
N PRO A 61 4.37 11.33 -8.33
CA PRO A 61 4.25 11.55 -9.77
C PRO A 61 3.14 10.68 -10.35
N THR A 62 2.45 11.18 -11.37
CA THR A 62 1.46 10.36 -12.09
C THR A 62 2.14 9.22 -12.86
N VAL A 63 3.32 9.49 -13.41
CA VAL A 63 4.19 8.55 -14.13
C VAL A 63 5.48 8.35 -13.33
N TRP A 64 5.71 7.15 -12.78
CA TRP A 64 6.85 6.90 -11.89
C TRP A 64 8.22 6.95 -12.57
N ASP A 65 8.28 6.64 -13.86
CA ASP A 65 9.51 6.75 -14.67
C ASP A 65 9.83 8.21 -15.06
N ASP A 66 8.90 9.14 -14.83
CA ASP A 66 9.08 10.58 -15.02
C ASP A 66 8.66 11.34 -13.75
N PRO A 67 9.59 11.56 -12.81
CA PRO A 67 9.33 12.31 -11.58
C PRO A 67 8.87 13.75 -11.79
N SER A 68 9.04 14.30 -13.01
CA SER A 68 8.56 15.65 -13.37
C SER A 68 7.13 15.66 -13.91
N SER A 69 6.52 14.48 -14.10
CA SER A 69 5.12 14.34 -14.50
C SER A 69 4.18 15.01 -13.50
N ALA A 70 2.97 15.34 -13.95
CA ALA A 70 1.97 16.00 -13.12
C ALA A 70 1.79 15.25 -11.78
N PRO A 71 1.81 15.94 -10.64
CA PRO A 71 1.64 15.29 -9.35
C PRO A 71 0.19 14.85 -9.15
N LEU A 72 0.00 13.80 -8.36
CA LEU A 72 -1.30 13.40 -7.81
C LEU A 72 -1.19 13.17 -6.31
N THR A 73 -2.32 13.32 -5.62
CA THR A 73 -2.40 13.20 -4.17
C THR A 73 -3.07 11.90 -3.80
N ILE A 74 -2.50 11.20 -2.82
CA ILE A 74 -3.09 10.04 -2.17
C ILE A 74 -3.38 10.41 -0.72
N THR A 75 -4.64 10.30 -0.33
CA THR A 75 -5.10 10.53 1.05
C THR A 75 -5.18 9.20 1.80
N TYR A 76 -4.72 9.23 3.05
CA TYR A 76 -4.80 8.10 3.98
C TYR A 76 -5.26 8.56 5.36
N ALA A 77 -5.73 7.61 6.15
CA ALA A 77 -5.98 7.75 7.57
C ALA A 77 -5.27 6.63 8.33
N ARG A 78 -4.60 6.99 9.42
CA ARG A 78 -4.01 6.06 10.39
C ARG A 78 -4.92 6.01 11.60
N LEU A 79 -5.56 4.87 11.80
CA LEU A 79 -6.32 4.56 12.99
C LEU A 79 -5.36 3.92 13.99
N PHE A 80 -5.24 4.52 15.17
CA PHE A 80 -4.30 4.05 16.18
C PHE A 80 -4.73 2.71 16.77
N SER A 81 -3.75 1.88 17.09
CA SER A 81 -3.92 0.71 17.94
C SER A 81 -4.50 1.09 19.29
N TYR A 82 -5.35 0.22 19.83
CA TYR A 82 -5.86 0.31 21.21
C TYR A 82 -4.85 -0.17 22.26
N SER A 83 -3.80 -0.90 21.86
CA SER A 83 -2.71 -1.29 22.74
C SER A 83 -1.79 -0.10 23.05
N GLU A 84 -1.42 0.07 24.33
CA GLU A 84 -0.36 1.00 24.77
C GLU A 84 1.03 0.61 24.23
N SER A 85 1.19 -0.64 23.79
CA SER A 85 2.41 -1.15 23.15
C SER A 85 2.04 -1.83 21.83
N PRO A 86 1.81 -1.06 20.76
CA PRO A 86 1.47 -1.61 19.46
C PRO A 86 2.65 -2.35 18.84
N ILE A 87 2.36 -3.38 18.05
CA ILE A 87 3.32 -3.99 17.14
C ILE A 87 3.65 -2.94 16.07
N ALA A 88 4.95 -2.75 15.80
CA ALA A 88 5.44 -1.67 14.95
C ALA A 88 4.95 -1.73 13.49
N ASP A 89 4.62 -2.92 12.97
CA ASP A 89 4.19 -3.12 11.59
C ASP A 89 2.67 -2.89 11.46
N PRO A 90 2.23 -1.80 10.79
CA PRO A 90 0.81 -1.52 10.61
C PRO A 90 0.18 -2.49 9.60
N VAL A 91 -1.15 -2.56 9.61
CA VAL A 91 -1.92 -3.19 8.54
C VAL A 91 -2.42 -2.11 7.59
N ILE A 92 -2.22 -2.30 6.28
CA ILE A 92 -2.77 -1.40 5.26
C ILE A 92 -4.01 -2.06 4.66
N TYR A 93 -5.12 -1.34 4.65
CA TYR A 93 -6.37 -1.82 4.08
C TYR A 93 -6.99 -0.77 3.15
N PHE A 94 -7.61 -1.25 2.08
CA PHE A 94 -8.40 -0.45 1.15
C PHE A 94 -9.54 -1.32 0.64
N VAL A 95 -10.64 -0.67 0.27
CA VAL A 95 -11.78 -1.39 -0.31
C VAL A 95 -11.57 -1.62 -1.79
N GLY A 96 -12.09 -2.76 -2.25
CA GLY A 96 -12.15 -3.12 -3.65
C GLY A 96 -13.27 -2.39 -4.41
N GLY A 97 -13.54 -2.89 -5.61
CA GLY A 97 -14.41 -2.27 -6.60
C GLY A 97 -13.93 -2.65 -7.99
N PRO A 98 -13.26 -1.76 -8.74
CA PRO A 98 -12.46 -0.58 -8.33
C PRO A 98 -13.24 0.71 -8.06
N GLY A 99 -12.56 1.73 -7.53
CA GLY A 99 -13.12 3.08 -7.30
C GLY A 99 -13.87 3.26 -5.98
N GLY A 100 -13.84 2.25 -5.09
CA GLY A 100 -14.39 2.36 -3.73
C GLY A 100 -13.47 3.15 -2.80
N SER A 101 -14.06 3.94 -1.91
CA SER A 101 -13.34 4.72 -0.91
C SER A 101 -13.55 4.12 0.47
N VAL A 102 -12.48 3.62 1.08
CA VAL A 102 -12.55 3.09 2.44
C VAL A 102 -12.67 4.23 3.45
N LEU A 103 -12.11 5.39 3.10
CA LEU A 103 -12.19 6.61 3.90
C LEU A 103 -13.62 7.15 3.96
N ALA A 104 -14.37 7.08 2.86
CA ALA A 104 -15.79 7.45 2.84
C ALA A 104 -16.69 6.45 3.59
N SER A 105 -16.20 5.24 3.83
CA SER A 105 -16.89 4.17 4.55
C SER A 105 -16.46 4.04 6.01
N LEU A 106 -15.72 5.01 6.56
CA LEU A 106 -15.48 5.05 8.01
C LEU A 106 -16.81 5.05 8.75
N GLY A 107 -16.91 4.26 9.82
CA GLY A 107 -18.13 4.09 10.60
C GLY A 107 -19.16 3.10 10.05
N ASP A 108 -18.93 2.53 8.86
CA ASP A 108 -19.81 1.48 8.35
C ASP A 108 -19.58 0.18 9.16
N PRO A 109 -20.64 -0.38 9.79
CA PRO A 109 -20.53 -1.57 10.65
C PRO A 109 -20.08 -2.84 9.91
N HIS A 110 -20.08 -2.85 8.57
CA HIS A 110 -19.50 -3.93 7.78
C HIS A 110 -17.97 -3.93 7.77
N PHE A 111 -17.32 -2.83 8.17
CA PHE A 111 -15.87 -2.69 8.28
C PHE A 111 -15.43 -2.64 9.75
N ASP A 112 -15.47 -3.80 10.41
CA ASP A 112 -14.97 -3.94 11.78
C ASP A 112 -13.46 -4.23 11.80
N PHE A 113 -12.69 -3.28 12.31
CA PHE A 113 -11.24 -3.39 12.45
C PHE A 113 -10.76 -3.60 13.89
N ASN A 114 -11.66 -3.83 14.84
CA ASN A 114 -11.31 -3.95 16.27
C ASN A 114 -10.26 -5.03 16.51
N PHE A 115 -10.38 -6.17 15.82
CA PHE A 115 -9.40 -7.25 15.94
C PHE A 115 -7.99 -6.81 15.51
N VAL A 116 -7.87 -6.05 14.41
CA VAL A 116 -6.58 -5.55 13.92
C VAL A 116 -6.03 -4.48 14.87
N ARG A 117 -6.88 -3.52 15.24
CA ARG A 117 -6.52 -2.41 16.15
C ARG A 117 -6.23 -2.85 17.58
N SER A 118 -6.57 -4.08 17.95
CA SER A 118 -6.16 -4.64 19.25
C SER A 118 -4.63 -4.71 19.43
N THR A 119 -3.86 -4.74 18.34
CA THR A 119 -2.39 -4.88 18.41
C THR A 119 -1.60 -4.02 17.44
N ARG A 120 -2.22 -3.46 16.40
CA ARG A 120 -1.53 -2.76 15.32
C ARG A 120 -2.30 -1.51 14.91
N ASP A 121 -1.58 -0.52 14.43
CA ASP A 121 -2.21 0.57 13.70
C ASP A 121 -2.79 0.05 12.39
N LEU A 122 -3.87 0.69 11.96
CA LEU A 122 -4.51 0.43 10.68
C LEU A 122 -4.37 1.66 9.79
N ILE A 123 -3.78 1.48 8.61
CA ILE A 123 -3.70 2.51 7.58
C ILE A 123 -4.79 2.22 6.56
N LEU A 124 -5.77 3.11 6.50
CA LEU A 124 -6.80 3.14 5.48
C LEU A 124 -6.39 4.13 4.41
N TRP A 125 -6.58 3.82 3.13
CA TRP A 125 -6.25 4.76 2.07
C TRP A 125 -7.14 4.59 0.85
N ASP A 126 -7.33 5.69 0.13
CA ASP A 126 -8.05 5.69 -1.14
C ASP A 126 -7.07 5.54 -2.30
N GLN A 127 -7.35 4.58 -3.18
CA GLN A 127 -6.57 4.36 -4.40
C GLN A 127 -6.59 5.61 -5.31
N ARG A 128 -5.54 5.80 -6.13
CA ARG A 128 -5.50 6.90 -7.11
C ARG A 128 -6.78 6.96 -7.94
N GLY A 129 -7.31 8.17 -8.14
CA GLY A 129 -8.54 8.36 -8.91
C GLY A 129 -9.82 8.14 -8.12
N THR A 130 -9.76 7.95 -6.80
CA THR A 130 -10.93 7.62 -5.97
C THR A 130 -11.15 8.68 -4.90
N SER A 131 -12.40 9.08 -4.68
CA SER A 131 -12.87 10.05 -3.66
C SER A 131 -11.83 11.05 -3.18
N PHE A 132 -11.12 10.77 -2.08
CA PHE A 132 -10.20 11.72 -1.45
C PHE A 132 -8.78 11.71 -2.06
N SER A 133 -8.50 10.84 -3.02
CA SER A 133 -7.21 10.66 -3.70
C SER A 133 -7.30 10.99 -5.19
N SER A 134 -7.36 12.30 -5.49
CA SER A 134 -7.42 12.83 -6.87
C SER A 134 -8.52 12.18 -7.74
N LEU A 135 -9.78 12.27 -7.29
CA LEU A 135 -10.95 11.65 -7.92
C LEU A 135 -10.99 11.81 -9.45
N LEU A 136 -11.14 10.69 -10.15
CA LEU A 136 -11.49 10.66 -11.57
C LEU A 136 -13.01 10.69 -11.70
N SER A 137 -13.52 11.70 -12.40
CA SER A 137 -14.94 11.82 -12.74
C SER A 137 -15.12 11.79 -14.25
N CYS A 138 -16.08 10.99 -14.71
CA CYS A 138 -16.50 10.97 -16.11
C CYS A 138 -17.73 11.87 -16.26
N PRO A 139 -17.84 12.66 -17.34
CA PRO A 139 -19.07 13.38 -17.65
C PRO A 139 -20.25 12.40 -17.75
N THR A 140 -21.39 12.78 -17.17
CA THR A 140 -22.63 12.00 -17.25
C THR A 140 -23.34 12.13 -18.61
N GLU A 141 -22.95 13.13 -19.40
CA GLU A 141 -23.39 13.33 -20.77
C GLU A 141 -22.29 12.91 -21.74
N ILE A 142 -22.56 11.86 -22.53
CA ILE A 142 -21.72 11.51 -23.67
C ILE A 142 -22.06 12.53 -24.75
N ALA A 143 -21.18 13.50 -24.99
CA ALA A 143 -21.27 14.31 -26.20
C ALA A 143 -21.00 13.39 -27.40
N ILE A 144 -22.07 12.89 -28.01
CA ILE A 144 -21.99 12.19 -29.29
C ILE A 144 -21.81 13.28 -30.36
N PRO A 145 -20.71 13.27 -31.13
CA PRO A 145 -20.52 14.20 -32.25
C PRO A 145 -21.48 13.92 -33.41
#